data_AF-A0A835QX57-F1
#
_entry.id   AF-A0A835QX57-F1
#
_cell.length_a   1.000
_cell.length_b   1.000
_cell.length_c   1.000
_cell.angle_alpha   90.00
_cell.angle_beta   90.00
_cell.angle_gamma   90.00
#
_symmetry.space_group_name_H-M   'P 1'
#
loop_
_entity.id
_entity.type
_entity.pdbx_description
1 polymer ?
#
loop_
_entity_poly.entity_id
_entity_poly.type
_entity_poly.pdbx_seq_one_letter_code
_entity_poly.pdbx_strand_id
1 'polypeptide(L)'
;MGFIEGSQGVELGGFTKPLYWLPTSAATAPSVAPASEESSQYRGVNISILPSSVDWRQKGAVTAVKDQGQCGSCWAFSIVAAVECINQIKTKNLVSLSVQQLVDCNTKSNYGGRGGAMKKRSIVAIGTHDLDTIEGPFTYEALKPQDITFVPLKQAKSFRADELVEFYRNIVIRKFEVEPVKVVYPDYRQTEDCASEGPFKGQNIYPDLAVKVLDIPLSSITSPIGISLGAVEVIPLLNKMQLQAEEKSNAGNSIITVFVPPTRSDILHPCDVMEDVAIAYGYNKVPKTKPKCMTTGGQQPLNLFTDHIRGEVSRAGYMEVLTWLLCSHDENFAMHKPENGDKAVTIGNPRSSEFVVVRTSLMSGLLKTVKHNIDHKRPIKIFEAGDVVVLDERCDVGALNNRRLAALYCNVTSGFEEILGLVTRIMQVVQKPHEPALDNFIKPSNEPEFFPNRQCHIFYYDRQIGVFGVVHPEVLEKFGIPDPCSFVEIDIQALL
;
A
#
# COMPACT_ATOMS: atom_id res chain seq x y z
N MET A 1 28.06 25.85 23.35
CA MET A 1 28.24 26.98 22.42
C MET A 1 28.26 26.41 21.00
N GLY A 2 27.43 26.78 20.04
CA GLY A 2 26.14 27.45 20.02
C GLY A 2 25.46 27.02 18.70
N PHE A 3 24.13 26.93 18.73
CA PHE A 3 23.26 26.72 17.57
C PHE A 3 23.20 27.99 16.72
N ILE A 4 23.10 27.86 15.39
CA ILE A 4 22.41 28.82 14.52
C ILE A 4 21.56 28.03 13.51
N GLU A 5 20.25 28.18 13.66
CA GLU A 5 19.20 27.82 12.71
C GLU A 5 19.19 28.77 11.51
N GLY A 6 18.71 28.28 10.36
CA GLY A 6 18.45 29.10 9.18
C GLY A 6 17.39 28.45 8.30
N SER A 7 16.14 28.46 8.75
CA SER A 7 14.97 28.19 7.89
C SER A 7 14.43 29.53 7.39
N GLN A 8 14.60 29.82 6.09
CA GLN A 8 13.87 30.90 5.43
C GLN A 8 12.44 30.42 5.15
N GLY A 9 11.47 31.16 5.68
CA GLY A 9 10.05 31.00 5.39
C GLY A 9 9.66 31.65 4.07
N VAL A 10 8.61 31.11 3.48
CA VAL A 10 7.81 31.78 2.44
C VAL A 10 6.45 32.08 3.07
N GLU A 11 6.16 33.38 3.22
CA GLU A 11 4.85 33.90 3.61
C GLU A 11 3.88 33.83 2.42
N LEU A 12 2.65 33.41 2.68
CA LEU A 12 1.48 33.87 1.93
C LEU A 12 0.56 34.57 2.93
N GLY A 13 0.45 35.89 2.77
CA GLY A 13 -0.49 36.76 3.49
C GLY A 13 -1.95 36.40 3.19
N GLY A 14 -2.93 36.89 3.94
CA GLY A 14 -2.86 37.90 4.97
C GLY A 14 -4.20 38.08 5.68
N PHE A 15 -4.28 39.22 6.38
CA PHE A 15 -5.37 39.75 7.21
C PHE A 15 -5.37 39.32 8.68
N THR A 16 -4.55 40.07 9.41
CA THR A 16 -4.66 40.29 10.85
C THR A 16 -5.68 41.39 11.21
N LYS A 17 -6.48 41.08 12.24
CA LYS A 17 -6.92 41.95 13.37
C LYS A 17 -8.06 42.97 13.12
N PRO A 18 -8.68 43.60 14.15
CA PRO A 18 -8.67 43.38 15.61
C PRO A 18 -10.06 43.58 16.32
N LEU A 19 -10.05 43.51 17.67
CA LEU A 19 -10.87 44.26 18.68
C LEU A 19 -12.12 43.61 19.34
N TYR A 20 -11.94 43.21 20.63
CA TYR A 20 -12.71 43.52 21.87
C TYR A 20 -14.25 43.29 21.93
N TRP A 21 -14.94 43.04 23.06
CA TRP A 21 -14.77 43.38 24.49
C TRP A 21 -15.74 42.51 25.35
N LEU A 22 -15.27 42.09 26.54
CA LEU A 22 -15.92 41.93 27.87
C LEU A 22 -17.33 41.30 28.11
N PRO A 23 -17.56 40.77 29.35
CA PRO A 23 -18.66 39.89 29.69
C PRO A 23 -19.91 40.67 30.13
N THR A 24 -21.10 40.07 29.90
CA THR A 24 -22.33 40.51 30.54
C THR A 24 -23.07 39.33 31.16
N SER A 25 -23.52 39.61 32.38
CA SER A 25 -24.15 38.78 33.39
C SER A 25 -25.46 38.11 32.97
N ALA A 26 -25.71 36.98 33.64
CA ALA A 26 -26.99 36.47 34.14
C ALA A 26 -28.27 36.90 33.40
N ALA A 27 -28.90 35.93 32.74
CA ALA A 27 -30.33 35.95 32.49
C ALA A 27 -30.91 34.54 32.72
N THR A 28 -31.94 34.54 33.55
CA THR A 28 -32.79 33.47 34.07
C THR A 28 -33.39 32.53 33.02
N ALA A 29 -33.56 31.27 33.42
CA ALA A 29 -34.30 30.24 32.71
C ALA A 29 -35.78 30.59 32.48
N PRO A 30 -36.38 30.17 31.34
CA PRO A 30 -37.81 29.94 31.25
C PRO A 30 -38.15 28.44 31.31
N SER A 31 -39.29 28.18 31.91
CA SER A 31 -39.86 26.88 32.23
C SER A 31 -40.84 26.39 31.16
N VAL A 32 -40.79 25.07 30.87
CA VAL A 32 -41.89 24.14 30.49
C VAL A 32 -42.43 24.15 29.05
N ALA A 33 -42.35 23.00 28.37
CA ALA A 33 -43.49 22.12 28.00
C ALA A 33 -43.00 20.76 27.46
N PRO A 34 -43.70 19.63 27.72
CA PRO A 34 -43.27 18.29 27.30
C PRO A 34 -43.74 18.00 25.86
N ALA A 35 -42.86 17.45 25.03
CA ALA A 35 -43.19 16.99 23.68
C ALA A 35 -43.27 15.46 23.65
N SER A 36 -44.51 14.99 23.54
CA SER A 36 -45.08 13.80 22.89
C SER A 36 -44.23 12.54 22.66
N GLU A 37 -44.80 11.44 23.15
CA GLU A 37 -44.47 10.03 22.87
C GLU A 37 -44.63 9.60 21.39
N GLU A 38 -43.89 8.53 21.09
CA GLU A 38 -44.05 7.48 20.05
C GLU A 38 -43.41 7.61 18.65
N SER A 39 -42.41 6.75 18.39
CA SER A 39 -42.55 5.50 17.61
C SER A 39 -41.31 4.60 17.86
N SER A 40 -41.35 3.40 18.46
CA SER A 40 -42.11 2.13 18.28
C SER A 40 -41.36 1.05 17.46
N GLN A 41 -40.36 0.40 18.10
CA GLN A 41 -39.93 -0.95 17.68
C GLN A 41 -39.44 -1.90 18.80
N TYR A 42 -39.72 -1.60 20.07
CA TYR A 42 -39.58 -2.58 21.17
C TYR A 42 -40.96 -2.92 21.73
N ARG A 43 -41.75 -3.72 20.99
CA ARG A 43 -43.00 -4.25 21.52
C ARG A 43 -42.68 -5.25 22.65
N GLY A 44 -42.97 -4.85 23.89
CA GLY A 44 -43.15 -5.77 25.01
C GLY A 44 -42.29 -5.53 26.25
N VAL A 45 -41.34 -4.60 26.24
CA VAL A 45 -40.55 -4.29 27.44
C VAL A 45 -41.13 -3.04 28.09
N ASN A 46 -41.88 -3.22 29.19
CA ASN A 46 -42.33 -2.11 30.01
C ASN A 46 -41.11 -1.48 30.70
N ILE A 47 -40.71 -0.29 30.23
CA ILE A 47 -39.50 0.41 30.68
C ILE A 47 -39.54 0.73 32.18
N SER A 48 -40.75 0.84 32.76
CA SER A 48 -40.92 1.02 34.21
C SER A 48 -40.51 -0.19 35.07
N ILE A 49 -40.26 -1.35 34.44
CA ILE A 49 -39.87 -2.61 35.10
C ILE A 49 -38.36 -2.87 34.98
N LEU A 50 -37.63 -2.09 34.17
CA LEU A 50 -36.18 -2.22 34.07
C LEU A 50 -35.51 -1.63 35.32
N PRO A 51 -34.53 -2.32 35.92
CA PRO A 51 -33.80 -1.79 37.05
C PRO A 51 -32.99 -0.56 36.61
N SER A 52 -32.92 0.46 37.49
CA SER A 52 -32.15 1.68 37.24
C SER A 52 -30.66 1.45 37.03
N SER A 53 -30.14 0.31 37.49
CA SER A 53 -28.78 -0.18 37.22
C SER A 53 -28.74 -1.71 37.31
N VAL A 54 -27.80 -2.34 36.60
CA VAL A 54 -27.55 -3.77 36.67
C VAL A 54 -26.09 -4.01 36.98
N ASP A 55 -25.79 -4.56 38.16
CA ASP A 55 -24.46 -5.07 38.50
C ASP A 55 -24.39 -6.58 38.20
N TRP A 56 -23.62 -6.93 37.17
CA TRP A 56 -23.42 -8.32 36.75
C TRP A 56 -22.58 -9.14 37.74
N ARG A 57 -21.82 -8.49 38.64
CA ARG A 57 -21.07 -9.15 39.73
C ARG A 57 -22.05 -9.77 40.73
N GLN A 58 -23.08 -9.01 41.13
CA GLN A 58 -24.14 -9.50 42.02
C GLN A 58 -24.96 -10.63 41.38
N LYS A 59 -25.00 -10.69 40.05
CA LYS A 59 -25.66 -11.74 39.28
C LYS A 59 -24.76 -12.93 38.94
N GLY A 60 -23.53 -12.97 39.46
CA GLY A 60 -22.57 -14.06 39.26
C GLY A 60 -22.13 -14.22 37.80
N ALA A 61 -22.16 -13.13 37.01
CA ALA A 61 -21.78 -13.12 35.60
C ALA A 61 -20.40 -12.56 35.31
N VAL A 62 -19.60 -12.32 36.35
CA VAL A 62 -18.23 -11.82 36.22
C VAL A 62 -17.30 -12.75 36.99
N THR A 63 -16.18 -13.15 36.38
CA THR A 63 -15.13 -13.92 37.05
C THR A 63 -14.30 -13.02 37.99
N ALA A 64 -13.41 -13.60 38.78
CA ALA A 64 -12.49 -12.81 39.59
C ALA A 64 -11.60 -11.91 38.70
N VAL A 65 -11.24 -10.72 39.20
CA VAL A 65 -10.38 -9.77 38.49
C VAL A 65 -9.06 -10.45 38.12
N LYS A 66 -8.74 -10.44 36.83
CA LYS A 66 -7.52 -11.05 36.27
C LYS A 66 -6.44 -9.98 36.10
N ASP A 67 -5.23 -10.25 36.58
CA ASP A 67 -4.10 -9.32 36.46
C ASP A 67 -3.36 -9.52 35.12
N GLN A 68 -3.24 -8.44 34.35
CA GLN A 68 -2.56 -8.41 33.06
C GLN A 68 -1.04 -8.21 33.13
N GLY A 69 -0.50 -7.91 34.33
CA GLY A 69 0.91 -7.62 34.54
C GLY A 69 1.44 -6.53 33.60
N GLN A 70 2.72 -6.62 33.23
CA GLN A 70 3.38 -5.62 32.38
C GLN A 70 3.16 -5.81 30.87
N CYS A 71 2.34 -6.78 30.47
CA CYS A 71 2.27 -7.29 29.10
C CYS A 71 1.62 -6.32 28.09
N GLY A 72 0.73 -5.40 28.54
CA GLY A 72 0.03 -4.47 27.63
C GLY A 72 -1.14 -5.11 26.85
N SER A 73 -1.62 -6.26 27.32
CA SER A 73 -2.68 -7.09 26.73
C SER A 73 -4.10 -6.71 27.17
N CYS A 74 -4.34 -5.48 27.63
CA CYS A 74 -5.64 -5.05 28.16
C CYS A 74 -6.84 -5.35 27.23
N TRP A 75 -6.61 -5.31 25.92
CA TRP A 75 -7.58 -5.71 24.91
C TRP A 75 -8.02 -7.19 25.07
N ALA A 76 -7.08 -8.10 25.34
CA ALA A 76 -7.35 -9.53 25.50
C ALA A 76 -8.10 -9.83 26.80
N PHE A 77 -7.76 -9.11 27.87
CA PHE A 77 -8.47 -9.19 29.15
C PHE A 77 -9.92 -8.70 29.01
N SER A 78 -10.13 -7.59 28.29
CA SER A 78 -11.46 -7.02 28.06
C SER A 78 -12.35 -7.97 27.23
N ILE A 79 -11.79 -8.56 26.16
CA ILE A 79 -12.53 -9.53 25.32
C ILE A 79 -12.88 -10.78 26.12
N VAL A 80 -11.93 -11.34 26.87
CA VAL A 80 -12.19 -12.52 27.70
C VAL A 80 -13.29 -12.24 28.73
N ALA A 81 -13.22 -11.11 29.45
CA ALA A 81 -14.25 -10.75 30.42
C ALA A 81 -15.64 -10.62 29.77
N ALA A 82 -15.74 -10.00 28.59
CA ALA A 82 -17.01 -9.88 27.87
C ALA A 82 -17.58 -11.23 27.42
N VAL A 83 -16.73 -12.12 26.87
CA VAL A 83 -17.16 -13.45 26.42
C VAL A 83 -17.58 -14.33 27.60
N GLU A 84 -16.89 -14.25 28.73
CA GLU A 84 -17.27 -14.92 29.98
C GLU A 84 -18.63 -14.45 30.48
N CYS A 85 -18.88 -13.14 30.48
CA CYS A 85 -20.16 -12.54 30.85
C CYS A 85 -21.28 -13.04 29.92
N ILE A 86 -21.06 -13.00 28.61
CA ILE A 86 -22.04 -13.44 27.61
C ILE A 86 -22.34 -14.93 27.78
N ASN A 87 -21.32 -15.75 28.02
CA ASN A 87 -21.50 -17.18 28.25
C ASN A 87 -22.36 -17.42 29.50
N GLN A 88 -22.08 -16.77 30.64
CA GLN A 88 -22.93 -16.90 31.82
C GLN A 88 -24.37 -16.42 31.56
N ILE A 89 -24.56 -15.32 30.84
CA ILE A 89 -25.91 -14.80 30.55
C ILE A 89 -26.71 -15.80 29.72
N LYS A 90 -26.09 -16.41 28.69
CA LYS A 90 -26.75 -17.32 27.75
C LYS A 90 -26.89 -18.75 28.25
N THR A 91 -25.84 -19.30 28.86
CA THR A 91 -25.76 -20.73 29.20
C THR A 91 -25.91 -21.00 30.69
N LYS A 92 -25.90 -19.95 31.54
CA LYS A 92 -25.86 -20.05 33.01
C LYS A 92 -24.63 -20.78 33.56
N ASN A 93 -23.59 -20.95 32.73
CA ASN A 93 -22.33 -21.55 33.12
C ASN A 93 -21.18 -20.54 33.03
N LEU A 94 -20.59 -20.17 34.17
CA LEU A 94 -19.50 -19.21 34.26
C LEU A 94 -18.20 -19.97 34.13
N VAL A 95 -17.59 -19.88 32.96
CA VAL A 95 -16.32 -20.54 32.65
C VAL A 95 -15.24 -19.47 32.62
N SER A 96 -14.19 -19.63 33.42
CA SER A 96 -12.99 -18.77 33.30
C SER A 96 -12.18 -19.20 32.07
N LEU A 97 -12.05 -18.31 31.10
CA LEU A 97 -11.33 -18.53 29.85
C LEU A 97 -9.86 -18.07 29.95
N SER A 98 -8.99 -18.72 29.18
CA SER A 98 -7.55 -18.43 29.15
C SER A 98 -7.26 -17.16 28.34
N VAL A 99 -6.85 -16.11 29.05
CA VAL A 99 -6.39 -14.87 28.40
C VAL A 99 -5.10 -15.10 27.62
N GLN A 100 -4.22 -15.97 28.13
CA GLN A 100 -2.96 -16.33 27.48
C GLN A 100 -3.20 -16.95 26.10
N GLN A 101 -4.22 -17.78 25.95
CA GLN A 101 -4.55 -18.38 24.64
C GLN A 101 -4.98 -17.32 23.62
N LEU A 102 -5.71 -16.27 24.03
CA LEU A 102 -6.09 -15.17 23.16
C LEU A 102 -4.89 -14.30 22.75
N VAL A 103 -3.92 -14.14 23.66
CA VAL A 103 -2.66 -13.44 23.41
C VAL A 103 -1.77 -14.25 22.46
N ASP A 104 -1.67 -15.56 22.66
CA ASP A 104 -0.82 -16.48 21.88
C ASP A 104 -1.39 -16.77 20.48
N CYS A 105 -2.71 -16.80 20.31
CA CYS A 105 -3.33 -16.98 18.99
C CYS A 105 -3.20 -15.74 18.10
N ASN A 106 -2.84 -14.58 18.65
CA ASN A 106 -2.72 -13.31 17.93
C ASN A 106 -1.26 -12.99 17.53
N THR A 107 -0.64 -13.90 16.76
CA THR A 107 0.76 -13.77 16.32
C THR A 107 0.96 -12.87 15.10
N LYS A 108 -0.05 -12.72 14.23
CA LYS A 108 0.08 -12.00 12.95
C LYS A 108 -0.46 -10.58 12.94
N SER A 109 -1.49 -10.27 13.75
CA SER A 109 -2.07 -8.92 13.79
C SER A 109 -1.61 -8.09 15.00
N ASN A 110 -1.40 -8.65 16.21
CA ASN A 110 -1.08 -7.85 17.40
C ASN A 110 0.05 -8.38 18.31
N TYR A 111 1.12 -9.00 17.76
CA TYR A 111 2.35 -9.36 18.49
C TYR A 111 2.14 -9.68 19.99
N GLY A 112 1.29 -10.67 20.29
CA GLY A 112 1.16 -11.28 21.62
C GLY A 112 1.31 -10.31 22.81
N GLY A 113 0.47 -9.26 22.85
CA GLY A 113 0.43 -8.31 23.98
C GLY A 113 0.56 -6.84 23.63
N ARG A 114 0.53 -6.43 22.35
CA ARG A 114 0.77 -5.03 21.98
C ARG A 114 -0.38 -4.41 21.21
N GLY A 115 -1.53 -4.27 21.88
CA GLY A 115 -2.71 -3.49 21.49
C GLY A 115 -2.93 -3.27 19.99
N GLY A 116 -3.85 -4.04 19.42
CA GLY A 116 -4.65 -3.71 18.23
C GLY A 116 -3.98 -2.91 17.11
N ALA A 117 -3.45 -3.59 16.10
CA ALA A 117 -3.03 -3.02 14.84
C ALA A 117 -4.25 -2.66 13.97
N MET A 118 -4.82 -1.49 14.23
CA MET A 118 -5.34 -0.65 13.15
C MET A 118 -4.35 0.51 13.00
N LYS A 119 -3.52 0.43 11.95
CA LYS A 119 -2.46 1.39 11.57
C LYS A 119 -1.77 2.11 12.75
N LYS A 120 -1.17 1.38 13.69
CA LYS A 120 -0.37 2.00 14.77
C LYS A 120 -1.14 3.06 15.61
N ARG A 121 -2.46 2.89 15.78
CA ARG A 121 -3.38 3.83 16.46
C ARG A 121 -3.62 5.15 15.74
N SER A 122 -3.25 5.23 14.47
CA SER A 122 -3.39 6.47 13.72
C SER A 122 -4.86 6.78 13.39
N ILE A 123 -5.67 5.73 13.24
CA ILE A 123 -7.11 5.86 12.95
C ILE A 123 -7.97 5.65 14.21
N VAL A 124 -7.60 4.71 15.09
CA VAL A 124 -8.37 4.37 16.30
C VAL A 124 -7.42 4.07 17.46
N ALA A 125 -7.68 4.65 18.63
CA ALA A 125 -7.01 4.34 19.88
C ALA A 125 -8.01 3.79 20.91
N ILE A 126 -7.69 2.67 21.56
CA ILE A 126 -8.53 2.04 22.58
C ILE A 126 -7.86 2.19 23.94
N GLY A 127 -8.60 2.78 24.89
CA GLY A 127 -8.23 2.87 26.30
C GLY A 127 -9.16 2.01 27.17
N THR A 128 -8.60 1.33 28.16
CA THR A 128 -9.35 0.51 29.12
C THR A 128 -9.10 1.06 30.52
N HIS A 129 -10.16 1.31 31.28
CA HIS A 129 -10.09 1.92 32.60
C HIS A 129 -10.82 1.05 33.62
N ASP A 130 -10.31 1.03 34.86
CA ASP A 130 -10.99 0.41 35.98
C ASP A 130 -12.14 1.31 36.44
N LEU A 131 -13.37 0.85 36.21
CA LEU A 131 -14.57 1.63 36.51
C LEU A 131 -14.74 1.88 38.01
N ASP A 132 -14.21 1.02 38.88
CA ASP A 132 -14.31 1.22 40.34
C ASP A 132 -13.42 2.40 40.81
N THR A 133 -12.51 2.90 39.97
CA THR A 133 -11.58 4.00 40.29
C THR A 133 -12.00 5.37 39.77
N ILE A 134 -13.09 5.45 39.00
CA ILE A 134 -13.51 6.68 38.31
C ILE A 134 -15.03 6.88 38.42
N GLU A 135 -15.47 8.13 38.55
CA GLU A 135 -16.89 8.49 38.64
C GLU A 135 -17.33 9.25 37.38
N GLY A 136 -18.54 8.96 36.89
CA GLY A 136 -19.12 9.61 35.71
C GLY A 136 -19.90 10.90 36.03
N PRO A 137 -20.32 11.67 35.01
CA PRO A 137 -20.23 11.39 33.57
C PRO A 137 -18.85 11.68 32.98
N PHE A 138 -18.39 10.83 32.06
CA PHE A 138 -17.11 11.03 31.37
C PHE A 138 -17.27 11.97 30.18
N THR A 139 -16.36 12.93 30.06
CA THR A 139 -16.21 13.74 28.86
C THR A 139 -14.93 13.34 28.14
N TYR A 140 -15.03 13.10 26.84
CA TYR A 140 -13.85 13.24 25.98
C TYR A 140 -13.67 14.74 25.76
N GLU A 141 -12.48 15.35 25.68
CA GLU A 141 -12.30 16.78 25.35
C GLU A 141 -10.90 17.03 24.77
N ALA A 142 -10.71 18.16 24.07
CA ALA A 142 -9.40 18.58 23.57
C ALA A 142 -9.05 19.93 24.21
N LEU A 143 -8.12 19.89 25.17
CA LEU A 143 -7.62 21.08 25.87
C LEU A 143 -6.20 21.40 25.38
N LYS A 144 -5.72 22.61 25.70
CA LYS A 144 -4.33 22.96 25.38
C LYS A 144 -3.39 22.06 26.19
N PRO A 145 -2.21 21.68 25.65
CA PRO A 145 -1.28 20.81 26.37
C PRO A 145 -0.88 21.31 27.76
N GLN A 146 -0.89 22.63 27.96
CA GLN A 146 -0.56 23.28 29.24
C GLN A 146 -1.63 23.08 30.32
N ASP A 147 -2.87 22.79 29.93
CA ASP A 147 -4.01 22.66 30.83
C ASP A 147 -4.24 21.20 31.25
N ILE A 148 -3.49 20.25 30.66
CA ILE A 148 -3.63 18.81 30.93
C ILE A 148 -2.47 18.36 31.81
N THR A 149 -2.79 17.90 33.00
CA THR A 149 -1.84 17.31 33.94
C THR A 149 -2.32 15.93 34.36
N PHE A 150 -1.50 14.90 34.16
CA PHE A 150 -1.84 13.54 34.59
C PHE A 150 -0.61 12.74 34.94
N VAL A 151 -0.81 11.65 35.68
CA VAL A 151 0.23 10.65 35.98
C VAL A 151 0.13 9.54 34.92
N PRO A 152 1.09 9.45 33.97
CA PRO A 152 1.08 8.42 32.95
C PRO A 152 1.27 7.04 33.58
N LEU A 153 0.76 6.01 32.89
CA LEU A 153 0.99 4.64 33.29
C LEU A 153 2.50 4.36 33.42
N LYS A 154 2.90 3.69 34.49
CA LYS A 154 4.30 3.37 34.84
C LYS A 154 5.18 4.56 35.27
N GLN A 155 4.59 5.72 35.51
CA GLN A 155 5.30 6.86 36.11
C GLN A 155 4.74 7.14 37.50
N ALA A 156 5.62 7.50 38.44
CA ALA A 156 5.22 7.99 39.76
C ALA A 156 5.03 9.52 39.78
N LYS A 157 5.65 10.21 38.81
CA LYS A 157 5.59 11.67 38.69
C LYS A 157 4.40 12.08 37.82
N SER A 158 3.73 13.15 38.23
CA SER A 158 2.74 13.85 37.40
C SER A 158 3.43 14.70 36.35
N PHE A 159 2.92 14.66 35.12
CA PHE A 159 3.45 15.42 33.98
C PHE A 159 2.37 16.31 33.40
N ARG A 160 2.78 17.49 32.95
CA ARG A 160 2.00 18.30 32.01
C ARG A 160 2.13 17.71 30.61
N ALA A 161 1.11 17.82 29.76
CA ALA A 161 1.10 17.09 28.50
C ALA A 161 2.24 17.49 27.53
N ASP A 162 2.70 18.75 27.55
CA ASP A 162 3.87 19.21 26.80
C ASP A 162 5.19 18.61 27.31
N GLU A 163 5.38 18.60 28.63
CA GLU A 163 6.53 17.94 29.28
C GLU A 163 6.55 16.44 29.00
N LEU A 164 5.37 15.83 28.90
CA LEU A 164 5.22 14.41 28.61
C LEU A 164 5.66 14.04 27.18
N VAL A 165 5.30 14.86 26.20
CA VAL A 165 5.72 14.68 24.80
C VAL A 165 7.24 14.78 24.70
N GLU A 166 7.85 15.73 25.42
CA GLU A 166 9.31 15.86 25.47
C GLU A 166 9.96 14.67 26.18
N PHE A 167 9.41 14.26 27.32
CA PHE A 167 9.91 13.12 28.10
C PHE A 167 9.97 11.82 27.29
N TYR A 168 8.95 11.57 26.47
CA TYR A 168 8.90 10.38 25.61
C TYR A 168 9.57 10.53 24.25
N ARG A 169 10.15 11.70 23.92
CA ARG A 169 10.83 11.92 22.63
C ARG A 169 12.09 11.04 22.47
N ASN A 170 12.83 10.81 23.54
CA ASN A 170 14.16 10.16 23.51
C ASN A 170 14.18 8.72 24.06
N ILE A 171 13.11 8.28 24.72
CA ILE A 171 12.96 6.88 25.12
C ILE A 171 12.56 6.12 23.86
N VAL A 172 13.25 5.02 23.54
CA VAL A 172 12.84 4.08 22.48
C VAL A 172 11.60 3.30 22.93
N ILE A 173 10.51 4.02 23.15
CA ILE A 173 9.17 3.51 22.89
C ILE A 173 9.12 3.52 21.36
N ARG A 174 9.19 2.33 20.75
CA ARG A 174 9.18 2.17 19.28
C ARG A 174 8.18 3.15 18.67
N LYS A 175 8.72 4.13 17.93
CA LYS A 175 8.05 5.15 17.12
C LYS A 175 6.56 4.86 16.88
N PHE A 176 5.71 5.49 17.70
CA PHE A 176 4.31 5.71 17.39
C PHE A 176 4.10 7.22 17.44
N GLU A 177 3.97 7.84 16.27
CA GLU A 177 3.39 9.18 16.20
C GLU A 177 1.91 9.11 16.55
N VAL A 178 1.48 10.11 17.29
CA VAL A 178 0.10 10.35 17.69
C VAL A 178 -0.65 10.95 16.50
N GLU A 179 -1.77 10.34 16.14
CA GLU A 179 -2.80 10.92 15.26
C GLU A 179 -4.12 11.06 16.06
N PRO A 180 -5.04 11.94 15.64
CA PRO A 180 -5.74 12.84 16.55
C PRO A 180 -7.26 12.60 16.67
N VAL A 181 -7.89 13.54 17.37
CA VAL A 181 -9.27 14.06 17.24
C VAL A 181 -10.34 13.47 18.17
N LYS A 182 -10.86 14.37 19.02
CA LYS A 182 -12.23 14.26 19.51
C LYS A 182 -13.22 14.77 18.49
N VAL A 183 -14.07 13.87 18.02
CA VAL A 183 -15.34 14.19 17.37
C VAL A 183 -16.43 14.15 18.42
N VAL A 184 -16.90 15.33 18.81
CA VAL A 184 -18.27 15.53 19.30
C VAL A 184 -18.88 16.53 18.35
N TYR A 185 -20.07 16.21 17.85
CA TYR A 185 -20.90 17.10 17.05
C TYR A 185 -21.59 18.07 18.01
N PRO A 186 -21.13 19.32 18.19
CA PRO A 186 -22.05 20.39 18.57
C PRO A 186 -23.10 20.48 17.47
N ASP A 187 -24.36 20.79 17.80
CA ASP A 187 -25.45 20.97 16.84
C ASP A 187 -24.93 21.64 15.57
N TYR A 188 -24.77 20.83 14.52
CA TYR A 188 -24.23 21.33 13.25
C TYR A 188 -25.23 22.38 12.78
N ARG A 189 -24.80 23.64 12.74
CA ARG A 189 -25.57 24.72 12.13
C ARG A 189 -26.05 24.20 10.79
N GLN A 190 -27.37 24.19 10.62
CA GLN A 190 -28.05 23.89 9.37
C GLN A 190 -27.40 24.69 8.24
N THR A 191 -26.46 24.10 7.51
CA THR A 191 -26.15 24.51 6.15
C THR A 191 -26.91 23.53 5.26
N GLU A 192 -27.77 24.07 4.41
CA GLU A 192 -28.92 23.43 3.76
C GLU A 192 -28.60 22.24 2.83
N ASP A 193 -27.33 21.83 2.69
CA ASP A 193 -26.88 20.86 1.68
C ASP A 193 -26.29 19.53 2.24
N CYS A 194 -26.38 19.27 3.54
CA CYS A 194 -25.97 17.97 4.10
C CYS A 194 -27.20 17.16 4.52
N ALA A 195 -27.54 16.15 3.71
CA ALA A 195 -28.70 15.28 3.86
C ALA A 195 -28.80 14.59 5.25
N SER A 196 -30.04 14.34 5.63
CA SER A 196 -30.60 14.15 6.97
C SER A 196 -30.33 12.82 7.70
N GLU A 197 -29.38 11.99 7.30
CA GLU A 197 -29.20 10.62 7.87
C GLU A 197 -27.72 10.22 8.07
N GLY A 198 -26.99 10.96 8.91
CA GLY A 198 -25.64 10.57 9.36
C GLY A 198 -25.66 9.98 10.78
N PRO A 199 -24.77 9.02 11.13
CA PRO A 199 -24.71 8.33 12.44
C PRO A 199 -24.25 9.21 13.62
N PHE A 200 -24.27 10.53 13.44
CA PHE A 200 -23.55 11.50 14.23
C PHE A 200 -24.46 12.63 14.74
N LYS A 201 -25.69 12.27 15.09
CA LYS A 201 -26.68 13.17 15.66
C LYS A 201 -27.41 12.43 16.79
N GLY A 202 -27.41 13.00 18.01
CA GLY A 202 -28.11 12.44 19.18
C GLY A 202 -27.27 11.56 20.12
N GLN A 203 -27.94 10.91 21.08
CA GLN A 203 -27.34 9.94 22.00
C GLN A 203 -27.44 8.54 21.38
N ASN A 204 -26.30 7.88 21.14
CA ASN A 204 -26.23 6.52 20.59
C ASN A 204 -25.70 5.53 21.63
N ILE A 205 -26.20 4.30 21.61
CA ILE A 205 -25.81 3.22 22.54
C ILE A 205 -24.72 2.36 21.86
N TYR A 206 -23.63 2.10 22.57
CA TYR A 206 -22.51 1.28 22.11
C TYR A 206 -22.13 0.20 23.14
N PRO A 207 -21.49 -0.92 22.74
CA PRO A 207 -21.17 -1.29 21.36
C PRO A 207 -22.42 -1.68 20.57
N ASP A 208 -22.49 -1.25 19.31
CA ASP A 208 -23.51 -1.75 18.39
C ASP A 208 -23.10 -3.16 17.93
N LEU A 209 -23.86 -4.15 18.39
CA LEU A 209 -23.68 -5.56 18.04
C LEU A 209 -24.81 -6.04 17.12
N ALA A 210 -25.47 -5.12 16.41
CA ALA A 210 -26.49 -5.45 15.43
C ALA A 210 -25.95 -6.41 14.37
N VAL A 211 -26.76 -7.41 14.06
CA VAL A 211 -26.48 -8.38 13.00
C VAL A 211 -26.87 -7.75 11.68
N LYS A 212 -25.94 -7.73 10.72
CA LYS A 212 -26.22 -7.24 9.37
C LYS A 212 -26.94 -8.35 8.59
N VAL A 213 -28.05 -8.01 7.95
CA VAL A 213 -28.86 -8.96 7.18
C VAL A 213 -28.61 -8.73 5.68
N LEU A 214 -28.30 -9.79 4.95
CA LEU A 214 -28.09 -9.77 3.51
C LEU A 214 -29.03 -10.76 2.84
N ASP A 215 -29.85 -10.29 1.90
CA ASP A 215 -30.70 -11.15 1.08
C ASP A 215 -30.00 -11.41 -0.26
N ILE A 216 -29.65 -12.67 -0.54
CA ILE A 216 -28.80 -13.03 -1.68
C ILE A 216 -29.49 -14.13 -2.52
N PRO A 217 -29.64 -13.96 -3.84
CA PRO A 217 -30.13 -15.03 -4.71
C PRO A 217 -29.18 -16.23 -4.68
N LEU A 218 -29.71 -17.45 -4.60
CA LEU A 218 -28.89 -18.67 -4.60
C LEU A 218 -27.98 -18.77 -5.83
N SER A 219 -28.45 -18.32 -6.99
CA SER A 219 -27.68 -18.29 -8.24
C SER A 219 -26.44 -17.40 -8.16
N SER A 220 -26.50 -16.29 -7.41
CA SER A 220 -25.36 -15.40 -7.19
C SER A 220 -24.25 -16.05 -6.35
N ILE A 221 -24.60 -17.06 -5.55
CA ILE A 221 -23.64 -17.84 -4.76
C ILE A 221 -23.07 -18.99 -5.60
N THR A 222 -23.92 -19.80 -6.21
CA THR A 222 -23.48 -21.07 -6.81
C THR A 222 -22.94 -20.92 -8.24
N SER A 223 -23.48 -19.99 -9.02
CA SER A 223 -23.10 -19.79 -10.42
C SER A 223 -21.64 -19.35 -10.59
N PRO A 224 -21.10 -18.39 -9.81
CA PRO A 224 -19.70 -17.99 -9.99
C PRO A 224 -18.72 -19.04 -9.48
N ILE A 225 -19.10 -19.85 -8.49
CA ILE A 225 -18.29 -20.99 -8.03
C ILE A 225 -18.28 -22.11 -9.08
N GLY A 226 -19.33 -22.21 -9.89
CA GLY A 226 -19.48 -23.26 -10.91
C GLY A 226 -19.95 -24.60 -10.35
N ILE A 227 -20.76 -24.57 -9.28
CA ILE A 227 -21.37 -25.75 -8.65
C ILE A 227 -22.90 -25.69 -8.72
N SER A 228 -23.56 -26.83 -8.72
CA SER A 228 -25.02 -26.94 -8.73
C SER A 228 -25.51 -27.44 -7.36
N LEU A 229 -25.44 -26.58 -6.34
CA LEU A 229 -25.95 -26.88 -5.00
C LEU A 229 -27.31 -26.22 -4.75
N GLY A 230 -28.20 -26.92 -4.05
CA GLY A 230 -29.47 -26.37 -3.57
C GLY A 230 -29.31 -25.54 -2.29
N ALA A 231 -30.34 -24.78 -1.92
CA ALA A 231 -30.37 -24.02 -0.66
C ALA A 231 -30.11 -24.91 0.57
N VAL A 232 -30.65 -26.13 0.57
CA VAL A 232 -30.48 -27.16 1.62
C VAL A 232 -29.03 -27.53 1.85
N GLU A 233 -28.19 -27.51 0.81
CA GLU A 233 -26.76 -27.84 0.91
C GLU A 233 -25.90 -26.62 1.22
N VAL A 234 -26.31 -25.43 0.76
CA VAL A 234 -25.58 -24.18 0.98
C VAL A 234 -25.70 -23.68 2.42
N ILE A 235 -26.87 -23.77 3.05
CA ILE A 235 -27.08 -23.29 4.43
C ILE A 235 -26.13 -23.98 5.43
N PRO A 236 -25.94 -25.32 5.43
CA PRO A 236 -24.95 -25.97 6.27
C PRO A 236 -23.51 -25.50 6.04
N LEU A 237 -23.15 -25.12 4.81
CA LEU A 237 -21.81 -24.61 4.49
C LEU A 237 -21.61 -23.21 5.07
N LEU A 238 -22.62 -22.34 4.96
CA LEU A 238 -22.63 -21.02 5.61
C LEU A 238 -22.55 -21.14 7.13
N ASN A 239 -23.30 -22.07 7.72
CA ASN A 239 -23.27 -22.32 9.15
C ASN A 239 -21.88 -22.78 9.64
N LYS A 240 -21.13 -23.58 8.84
CA LYS A 240 -19.74 -23.94 9.15
C LYS A 240 -18.81 -22.73 9.19
N MET A 241 -19.11 -21.70 8.40
CA MET A 241 -18.39 -20.42 8.38
C MET A 241 -18.95 -19.39 9.38
N GLN A 242 -19.80 -19.85 10.32
CA GLN A 242 -20.45 -19.03 11.35
C GLN A 242 -21.42 -17.97 10.79
N LEU A 243 -21.93 -18.18 9.57
CA LEU A 243 -22.98 -17.36 8.98
C LEU A 243 -24.31 -18.10 9.08
N GLN A 244 -25.18 -17.61 9.97
CA GLN A 244 -26.53 -18.16 10.08
C GLN A 244 -27.31 -17.76 8.82
N ALA A 245 -28.00 -18.70 8.21
CA ALA A 245 -28.71 -18.47 6.95
C ALA A 245 -30.07 -19.18 6.93
N GLU A 246 -31.05 -18.52 6.34
CA GLU A 246 -32.42 -19.01 6.16
C GLU A 246 -32.83 -18.86 4.68
N GLU A 247 -33.63 -19.81 4.18
CA GLU A 247 -34.21 -19.70 2.85
C GLU A 247 -35.54 -18.95 2.92
N LYS A 248 -35.66 -17.89 2.10
CA LYS A 248 -36.93 -17.24 1.79
C LYS A 248 -37.37 -17.61 0.38
N SER A 249 -38.38 -18.46 0.28
CA SER A 249 -38.98 -18.84 -1.00
C SER A 249 -39.92 -17.74 -1.47
N ASN A 250 -39.60 -17.06 -2.58
CA ASN A 250 -40.50 -16.10 -3.21
C ASN A 250 -40.65 -16.43 -4.69
N ALA A 251 -41.87 -16.80 -5.10
CA ALA A 251 -42.31 -16.94 -6.51
C ALA A 251 -41.32 -17.63 -7.48
N GLY A 252 -40.69 -18.75 -7.07
CA GLY A 252 -39.86 -19.60 -7.95
C GLY A 252 -38.35 -19.35 -7.92
N ASN A 253 -37.86 -18.31 -7.22
CA ASN A 253 -36.43 -18.07 -6.99
C ASN A 253 -36.08 -18.22 -5.50
N SER A 254 -35.13 -19.10 -5.18
CA SER A 254 -34.61 -19.27 -3.81
C SER A 254 -33.69 -18.11 -3.44
N ILE A 255 -34.09 -17.32 -2.44
CA ILE A 255 -33.26 -16.27 -1.83
C ILE A 255 -32.76 -16.79 -0.48
N ILE A 256 -31.47 -16.64 -0.22
CA ILE A 256 -30.84 -16.97 1.06
C ILE A 256 -30.67 -15.67 1.84
N THR A 257 -31.35 -15.56 2.97
CA THR A 257 -31.16 -14.49 3.95
C THR A 257 -30.01 -14.91 4.87
N VAL A 258 -28.91 -14.16 4.83
CA VAL A 258 -27.70 -14.39 5.62
C VAL A 258 -27.62 -13.35 6.74
N PHE A 259 -27.44 -13.85 7.95
CA PHE A 259 -27.28 -13.08 9.17
C PHE A 259 -25.78 -13.01 9.50
N VAL A 260 -25.18 -11.86 9.18
CA VAL A 260 -23.76 -11.59 9.37
C VAL A 260 -23.53 -11.15 10.81
N PRO A 261 -22.82 -11.95 11.65
CA PRO A 261 -22.54 -11.57 13.02
C PRO A 261 -21.54 -10.39 13.05
N PRO A 262 -21.54 -9.58 14.12
CA PRO A 262 -20.60 -8.47 14.27
C PRO A 262 -19.13 -8.91 14.34
N THR A 263 -18.86 -10.21 14.53
CA THR A 263 -17.52 -10.80 14.45
C THR A 263 -16.97 -10.87 13.03
N ARG A 264 -17.82 -10.82 11.99
CA ARG A 264 -17.48 -10.92 10.58
C ARG A 264 -17.61 -9.56 9.88
N SER A 265 -16.72 -8.64 10.23
CA SER A 265 -16.67 -7.29 9.63
C SER A 265 -16.18 -7.28 8.18
N ASP A 266 -15.60 -8.39 7.72
CA ASP A 266 -15.11 -8.61 6.37
C ASP A 266 -16.23 -8.77 5.34
N ILE A 267 -17.46 -9.13 5.75
CA ILE A 267 -18.58 -9.36 4.84
C ILE A 267 -19.27 -8.04 4.48
N LEU A 268 -18.89 -7.51 3.33
CA LEU A 268 -19.39 -6.24 2.80
C LEU A 268 -20.34 -6.47 1.62
N HIS A 269 -20.12 -7.53 0.83
CA HIS A 269 -20.78 -7.83 -0.42
C HIS A 269 -21.21 -9.31 -0.51
N PRO A 270 -22.22 -9.67 -1.32
CA PRO A 270 -22.60 -11.06 -1.57
C PRO A 270 -21.46 -11.98 -2.06
N CYS A 271 -20.40 -11.40 -2.65
CA CYS A 271 -19.22 -12.16 -3.06
C CYS A 271 -18.44 -12.74 -1.87
N ASP A 272 -18.47 -12.11 -0.70
CA ASP A 272 -17.80 -12.61 0.50
C ASP A 272 -18.54 -13.85 1.06
N VAL A 273 -19.86 -13.84 0.96
CA VAL A 273 -20.71 -15.00 1.29
C VAL A 273 -20.45 -16.15 0.30
N MET A 274 -20.32 -15.84 -0.99
CA MET A 274 -19.93 -16.81 -2.02
C MET A 274 -18.54 -17.41 -1.76
N GLU A 275 -17.57 -16.59 -1.37
CA GLU A 275 -16.23 -17.05 -0.99
C GLU A 275 -16.30 -18.04 0.17
N ASP A 276 -17.04 -17.72 1.25
CA ASP A 276 -17.22 -18.60 2.40
C ASP A 276 -17.86 -19.94 2.03
N VAL A 277 -18.86 -19.93 1.15
CA VAL A 277 -19.47 -21.16 0.63
C VAL A 277 -18.45 -21.99 -0.13
N ALA A 278 -17.62 -21.36 -0.96
CA ALA A 278 -16.58 -22.04 -1.71
C ALA A 278 -15.47 -22.63 -0.79
N ILE A 279 -15.09 -21.91 0.27
CA ILE A 279 -14.14 -22.38 1.30
C ILE A 279 -14.72 -23.59 2.02
N ALA A 280 -15.96 -23.50 2.51
CA ALA A 280 -16.61 -24.58 3.25
C ALA A 280 -16.90 -25.82 2.38
N TYR A 281 -17.19 -25.61 1.09
CA TYR A 281 -17.32 -26.68 0.11
C TYR A 281 -15.97 -27.38 -0.13
N GLY A 282 -14.91 -26.56 -0.24
CA GLY A 282 -13.53 -26.95 -0.47
C GLY A 282 -13.14 -26.79 -1.94
N TYR A 283 -12.20 -25.90 -2.23
CA TYR A 283 -11.79 -25.54 -3.61
C TYR A 283 -11.38 -26.75 -4.47
N ASN A 284 -10.78 -27.77 -3.87
CA ASN A 284 -10.35 -28.97 -4.61
C ASN A 284 -11.51 -29.84 -5.11
N LYS A 285 -12.73 -29.66 -4.57
CA LYS A 285 -13.93 -30.38 -5.01
C LYS A 285 -14.66 -29.66 -6.15
N VAL A 286 -14.35 -28.40 -6.39
CA VAL A 286 -14.97 -27.62 -7.47
C VAL A 286 -14.51 -28.20 -8.82
N PRO A 287 -15.43 -28.57 -9.73
CA PRO A 287 -15.06 -29.15 -11.01
C PRO A 287 -14.31 -28.14 -11.86
N LYS A 288 -13.13 -28.53 -12.37
CA LYS A 288 -12.35 -27.70 -13.29
C LYS A 288 -13.07 -27.62 -14.64
N THR A 289 -13.49 -26.43 -15.03
CA THR A 289 -14.10 -26.17 -16.34
C THR A 289 -13.17 -25.32 -17.20
N LYS A 290 -13.30 -25.43 -18.52
CA LYS A 290 -12.64 -24.52 -19.46
C LYS A 290 -13.60 -23.37 -19.78
N PRO A 291 -13.13 -22.11 -19.82
CA PRO A 291 -13.97 -20.99 -20.23
C PRO A 291 -14.47 -21.24 -21.66
N LYS A 292 -15.74 -20.92 -21.91
CA LYS A 292 -16.41 -21.18 -23.20
C LYS A 292 -16.06 -20.16 -24.29
N CYS A 293 -15.21 -19.18 -24.00
CA CYS A 293 -14.78 -18.19 -24.97
C CYS A 293 -13.54 -18.69 -25.73
N MET A 294 -13.61 -18.66 -27.06
CA MET A 294 -12.43 -18.82 -27.92
C MET A 294 -11.96 -17.42 -28.30
N THR A 295 -10.72 -17.10 -27.97
CA THR A 295 -10.11 -15.79 -28.27
C THR A 295 -8.83 -16.01 -29.07
N THR A 296 -8.63 -15.20 -30.12
CA THR A 296 -7.36 -15.15 -30.85
C THR A 296 -6.41 -14.21 -30.12
N GLY A 297 -5.29 -14.73 -29.61
CA GLY A 297 -4.23 -13.90 -29.04
C GLY A 297 -3.39 -13.23 -30.15
N GLY A 298 -2.86 -12.05 -29.87
CA GLY A 298 -1.89 -11.37 -30.73
C GLY A 298 -0.64 -10.98 -29.94
N GLN A 299 0.53 -11.08 -30.55
CA GLN A 299 1.77 -10.58 -29.96
C GLN A 299 1.85 -9.07 -30.12
N GLN A 300 2.30 -8.37 -29.08
CA GLN A 300 2.58 -6.94 -29.18
C GLN A 300 3.73 -6.73 -30.20
N PRO A 301 3.55 -5.89 -31.24
CA PRO A 301 4.53 -5.73 -32.31
C PRO A 301 5.94 -5.39 -31.81
N LEU A 302 6.05 -4.52 -30.80
CA LEU A 302 7.33 -4.16 -30.20
C LEU A 302 8.03 -5.37 -29.56
N ASN A 303 7.30 -6.24 -28.85
CA ASN A 303 7.90 -7.43 -28.22
C ASN A 303 8.36 -8.43 -29.28
N LEU A 304 7.51 -8.68 -30.29
CA LEU A 304 7.85 -9.55 -31.41
C LEU A 304 9.12 -9.07 -32.13
N PHE A 305 9.18 -7.78 -32.44
CA PHE A 305 10.35 -7.17 -33.08
C PHE A 305 11.60 -7.26 -32.19
N THR A 306 11.46 -6.99 -30.89
CA THR A 306 12.56 -7.13 -29.92
C THR A 306 13.10 -8.56 -29.90
N ASP A 307 12.23 -9.57 -29.90
CA ASP A 307 12.63 -10.99 -29.87
C ASP A 307 13.38 -11.40 -31.14
N HIS A 308 12.99 -10.88 -32.30
CA HIS A 308 13.74 -11.09 -33.54
C HIS A 308 15.14 -10.46 -33.47
N ILE A 309 15.25 -9.22 -32.96
CA ILE A 309 16.54 -8.54 -32.77
C ILE A 309 17.43 -9.29 -31.78
N ARG A 310 16.89 -9.78 -30.66
CA ARG A 310 17.62 -10.65 -29.71
C ARG A 310 18.19 -11.87 -30.41
N GLY A 311 17.40 -12.52 -31.27
CA GLY A 311 17.84 -13.66 -32.07
C GLY A 311 19.03 -13.33 -32.97
N GLU A 312 19.00 -12.19 -33.66
CA GLU A 312 20.11 -11.76 -34.53
C GLU A 312 21.38 -11.41 -33.76
N VAL A 313 21.26 -10.69 -32.64
CA VAL A 313 22.42 -10.31 -31.82
C VAL A 313 23.05 -11.56 -31.18
N SER A 314 22.22 -12.53 -30.74
CA SER A 314 22.70 -13.82 -30.26
C SER A 314 23.45 -14.61 -31.34
N ARG A 315 22.96 -14.59 -32.58
CA ARG A 315 23.63 -15.23 -33.74
C ARG A 315 24.94 -14.54 -34.10
N ALA A 316 25.11 -13.26 -33.76
CA ALA A 316 26.38 -12.54 -33.87
C ALA A 316 27.38 -12.87 -32.74
N GLY A 317 27.04 -13.79 -31.84
CA GLY A 317 27.92 -14.29 -30.78
C GLY A 317 27.94 -13.43 -29.51
N TYR A 318 26.95 -12.55 -29.32
CA TYR A 318 26.77 -11.81 -28.08
C TYR A 318 25.87 -12.60 -27.11
N MET A 319 26.18 -12.51 -25.82
CA MET A 319 25.41 -13.15 -24.75
C MET A 319 24.43 -12.15 -24.13
N GLU A 320 23.15 -12.51 -24.04
CA GLU A 320 22.16 -11.64 -23.41
C GLU A 320 22.38 -11.60 -21.89
N VAL A 321 22.31 -10.40 -21.31
CA VAL A 321 22.38 -10.17 -19.88
C VAL A 321 21.15 -9.40 -19.41
N LEU A 322 20.82 -9.56 -18.13
CA LEU A 322 19.70 -8.88 -17.49
C LEU A 322 20.23 -8.02 -16.34
N THR A 323 20.16 -6.71 -16.50
CA THR A 323 20.63 -5.77 -15.49
C THR A 323 19.47 -5.17 -14.71
N TRP A 324 19.77 -4.58 -13.54
CA TRP A 324 18.76 -3.90 -12.74
C TRP A 324 18.25 -2.64 -13.45
N LEU A 325 16.95 -2.39 -13.34
CA LEU A 325 16.33 -1.15 -13.83
C LEU A 325 16.73 0.06 -12.96
N LEU A 326 16.98 -0.18 -11.67
CA LEU A 326 17.37 0.84 -10.71
C LEU A 326 18.89 0.86 -10.54
N CYS A 327 19.45 2.05 -10.47
CA CYS A 327 20.87 2.27 -10.26
C CYS A 327 21.11 3.47 -9.32
N SER A 328 22.37 3.64 -8.92
CA SER A 328 22.77 4.86 -8.20
C SER A 328 22.81 6.05 -9.17
N HIS A 329 22.57 7.24 -8.62
CA HIS A 329 22.70 8.48 -9.39
C HIS A 329 24.10 8.60 -10.00
N ASP A 330 25.13 8.29 -9.22
CA ASP A 330 26.52 8.35 -9.68
C ASP A 330 26.76 7.38 -10.82
N GLU A 331 26.31 6.13 -10.77
CA GLU A 331 26.52 5.19 -11.89
C GLU A 331 25.80 5.61 -13.18
N ASN A 332 24.62 6.24 -13.06
CA ASN A 332 23.85 6.68 -14.22
C ASN A 332 24.45 7.93 -14.89
N PHE A 333 25.14 8.79 -14.13
CA PHE A 333 25.67 10.07 -14.61
C PHE A 333 27.20 10.20 -14.60
N ALA A 334 27.92 9.25 -14.00
CA ALA A 334 29.39 9.16 -13.95
C ALA A 334 30.04 9.12 -15.33
N MET A 335 29.25 8.84 -16.37
CA MET A 335 29.60 8.71 -17.78
C MET A 335 29.88 10.08 -18.47
N HIS A 336 30.36 11.09 -17.72
CA HIS A 336 30.60 12.46 -18.19
C HIS A 336 29.37 13.17 -18.78
N LYS A 337 28.16 12.86 -18.28
CA LYS A 337 26.91 13.54 -18.65
C LYS A 337 26.30 14.33 -17.48
N PRO A 338 26.96 15.40 -16.99
CA PRO A 338 26.43 16.21 -15.88
C PRO A 338 25.13 16.94 -16.25
N GLU A 339 24.91 17.28 -17.52
CA GLU A 339 23.75 18.08 -17.98
C GLU A 339 22.43 17.30 -18.11
N ASN A 340 22.40 15.98 -17.89
CA ASN A 340 21.19 15.16 -18.01
C ASN A 340 20.64 14.66 -16.65
N GLY A 341 21.22 15.12 -15.52
CA GLY A 341 20.76 14.78 -14.16
C GLY A 341 19.24 14.95 -13.97
N ASP A 342 18.71 16.04 -14.52
CA ASP A 342 17.31 16.45 -14.38
C ASP A 342 16.33 15.63 -15.24
N LYS A 343 16.81 14.67 -16.06
CA LYS A 343 15.96 13.86 -16.95
C LYS A 343 15.67 12.45 -16.43
N ALA A 344 16.34 12.02 -15.35
CA ALA A 344 16.11 10.70 -14.76
C ALA A 344 15.02 10.73 -13.69
N VAL A 345 14.23 9.67 -13.63
CA VAL A 345 13.24 9.47 -12.57
C VAL A 345 13.97 9.11 -11.27
N THR A 346 13.75 9.89 -10.22
CA THR A 346 14.34 9.68 -8.89
C THR A 346 13.32 9.08 -7.92
N ILE A 347 13.74 8.08 -7.14
CA ILE A 347 12.92 7.43 -6.13
C ILE A 347 12.88 8.31 -4.87
N GLY A 348 11.69 8.59 -4.35
CA GLY A 348 11.52 9.49 -3.20
C GLY A 348 12.11 8.99 -1.88
N ASN A 349 11.96 7.69 -1.57
CA ASN A 349 12.47 7.08 -0.33
C ASN A 349 13.22 5.76 -0.63
N PRO A 350 14.41 5.84 -1.26
CA PRO A 350 15.17 4.66 -1.63
C PRO A 350 15.73 3.97 -0.39
N ARG A 351 15.68 2.63 -0.37
CA ARG A 351 16.21 1.84 0.75
C ARG A 351 17.74 1.73 0.74
N SER A 352 18.35 1.83 -0.44
CA SER A 352 19.79 1.74 -0.67
C SER A 352 20.22 2.87 -1.60
N SER A 353 21.45 3.35 -1.45
CA SER A 353 22.09 4.31 -2.36
C SER A 353 22.29 3.76 -3.78
N GLU A 354 22.22 2.43 -3.93
CA GLU A 354 22.31 1.76 -5.24
C GLU A 354 21.01 1.81 -6.05
N PHE A 355 19.88 2.20 -5.42
CA PHE A 355 18.56 2.19 -6.05
C PHE A 355 17.87 3.55 -5.88
N VAL A 356 18.55 4.60 -6.33
CA VAL A 356 18.09 6.00 -6.18
C VAL A 356 17.41 6.49 -7.46
N VAL A 357 17.90 6.08 -8.63
CA VAL A 357 17.37 6.51 -9.92
C VAL A 357 16.98 5.33 -10.79
N VAL A 358 16.05 5.57 -11.72
CA VAL A 358 15.74 4.64 -12.81
C VAL A 358 16.72 4.89 -13.95
N ARG A 359 17.28 3.82 -14.52
CA ARG A 359 18.27 3.91 -15.59
C ARG A 359 17.74 4.66 -16.82
N THR A 360 18.55 5.59 -17.33
CA THR A 360 18.27 6.35 -18.56
C THR A 360 19.00 5.76 -19.78
N SER A 361 19.97 4.89 -19.54
CA SER A 361 20.76 4.16 -20.54
C SER A 361 21.07 2.76 -19.99
N LEU A 362 21.25 1.78 -20.87
CA LEU A 362 21.67 0.42 -20.51
C LEU A 362 23.20 0.32 -20.28
N MET A 363 23.97 1.37 -20.59
CA MET A 363 25.43 1.34 -20.51
C MET A 363 25.95 1.04 -19.09
N SER A 364 25.38 1.69 -18.07
CA SER A 364 25.80 1.51 -16.67
C SER A 364 25.64 0.07 -16.20
N GLY A 365 24.52 -0.57 -16.55
CA GLY A 365 24.25 -1.98 -16.26
C GLY A 365 25.25 -2.92 -16.94
N LEU A 366 25.53 -2.69 -18.23
CA LEU A 366 26.48 -3.51 -18.99
C LEU A 366 27.92 -3.37 -18.48
N LEU A 367 28.36 -2.15 -18.18
CA LEU A 367 29.68 -1.89 -17.59
C LEU A 367 29.81 -2.55 -16.20
N LYS A 368 28.79 -2.46 -15.34
CA LYS A 368 28.77 -3.20 -14.06
C LYS A 368 28.88 -4.70 -14.29
N THR A 369 28.21 -5.24 -15.29
CA THR A 369 28.26 -6.67 -15.60
C THR A 369 29.68 -7.09 -15.99
N VAL A 370 30.37 -6.29 -16.81
CA VAL A 370 31.79 -6.53 -17.15
C VAL A 370 32.67 -6.45 -15.92
N LYS A 371 32.51 -5.43 -15.07
CA LYS A 371 33.28 -5.28 -13.82
C LYS A 371 33.21 -6.53 -12.94
N HIS A 372 32.01 -7.08 -12.76
CA HIS A 372 31.82 -8.30 -11.95
C HIS A 372 32.35 -9.57 -12.61
N ASN A 373 32.64 -9.53 -13.92
CA ASN A 373 33.15 -10.65 -14.71
C ASN A 373 34.52 -10.35 -15.31
N ILE A 374 35.31 -9.49 -14.66
CA ILE A 374 36.61 -9.06 -15.13
C ILE A 374 37.60 -10.22 -15.30
N ASP A 375 37.44 -11.29 -14.50
CA ASP A 375 38.26 -12.49 -14.56
C ASP A 375 37.87 -13.43 -15.72
N HIS A 376 36.75 -13.15 -16.40
CA HIS A 376 36.29 -13.99 -17.50
C HIS A 376 37.21 -13.89 -18.71
N LYS A 377 37.39 -14.99 -19.43
CA LYS A 377 38.23 -15.02 -20.63
C LYS A 377 37.72 -14.00 -21.66
N ARG A 378 38.64 -13.16 -22.18
CA ARG A 378 38.38 -12.22 -23.28
C ARG A 378 38.25 -12.97 -24.63
N PRO A 379 37.51 -12.43 -25.61
CA PRO A 379 36.67 -11.22 -25.54
C PRO A 379 35.34 -11.47 -24.80
N ILE A 380 34.86 -10.46 -24.07
CA ILE A 380 33.52 -10.46 -23.47
C ILE A 380 32.58 -9.74 -24.44
N LYS A 381 31.56 -10.46 -24.93
CA LYS A 381 30.52 -9.94 -25.82
C LYS A 381 29.16 -10.08 -25.14
N ILE A 382 28.60 -8.99 -24.66
CA ILE A 382 27.30 -8.99 -23.95
C ILE A 382 26.34 -7.98 -24.55
N PHE A 383 25.04 -8.25 -24.46
CA PHE A 383 24.02 -7.32 -24.91
C PHE A 383 22.78 -7.39 -24.00
N GLU A 384 21.97 -6.35 -24.03
CA GLU A 384 20.68 -6.29 -23.35
C GLU A 384 19.66 -5.58 -24.25
N ALA A 385 18.46 -6.14 -24.37
CA ALA A 385 17.31 -5.45 -24.93
C ALA A 385 16.31 -5.18 -23.81
N GLY A 386 16.26 -3.93 -23.37
CA GLY A 386 15.54 -3.54 -22.15
C GLY A 386 15.01 -2.12 -22.19
N ASP A 387 14.10 -1.82 -21.28
CA ASP A 387 13.49 -0.49 -21.19
C ASP A 387 14.38 0.45 -20.37
N VAL A 388 14.44 1.70 -20.81
CA VAL A 388 14.99 2.85 -20.09
C VAL A 388 13.89 3.86 -19.87
N VAL A 389 14.01 4.68 -18.82
CA VAL A 389 12.98 5.64 -18.46
C VAL A 389 13.53 7.05 -18.59
N VAL A 390 12.78 7.92 -19.26
CA VAL A 390 13.10 9.34 -19.43
C VAL A 390 11.89 10.16 -18.99
N LEU A 391 12.13 11.30 -18.34
CA LEU A 391 11.08 12.25 -18.00
C LEU A 391 10.50 12.89 -19.28
N ASP A 392 9.18 12.85 -19.40
CA ASP A 392 8.44 13.48 -20.51
C ASP A 392 7.11 14.03 -19.97
N GLU A 393 7.01 15.37 -19.94
CA GLU A 393 5.82 16.07 -19.46
C GLU A 393 4.57 15.85 -20.35
N ARG A 394 4.76 15.30 -21.56
CA ARG A 394 3.65 14.97 -22.47
C ARG A 394 2.92 13.69 -22.04
N CYS A 395 3.55 12.87 -21.21
CA CYS A 395 2.97 11.64 -20.69
C CYS A 395 2.13 11.93 -19.43
N ASP A 396 1.05 11.18 -19.24
CA ASP A 396 0.14 11.29 -18.09
C ASP A 396 0.83 11.06 -16.74
N VAL A 397 1.79 10.15 -16.70
CA VAL A 397 2.62 9.85 -15.52
C VAL A 397 3.87 10.71 -15.41
N GLY A 398 4.13 11.59 -16.39
CA GLY A 398 5.33 12.45 -16.44
C GLY A 398 6.64 11.74 -16.82
N ALA A 399 6.57 10.46 -17.22
CA ALA A 399 7.71 9.66 -17.62
C ALA A 399 7.35 8.69 -18.75
N LEU A 400 8.33 8.35 -19.58
CA LEU A 400 8.19 7.48 -20.75
C LEU A 400 9.18 6.31 -20.69
N ASN A 401 8.66 5.10 -20.92
CA ASN A 401 9.50 3.92 -21.16
C ASN A 401 9.87 3.84 -22.64
N ASN A 402 11.18 3.79 -22.92
CA ASN A 402 11.71 3.58 -24.26
C ASN A 402 12.54 2.29 -24.28
N ARG A 403 12.25 1.41 -25.25
CA ARG A 403 12.98 0.15 -25.41
C ARG A 403 14.27 0.34 -26.20
N ARG A 404 15.39 0.06 -25.55
CA ARG A 404 16.73 0.15 -26.13
C ARG A 404 17.33 -1.23 -26.34
N LEU A 405 18.16 -1.34 -27.38
CA LEU A 405 19.13 -2.41 -27.54
C LEU A 405 20.50 -1.83 -27.20
N ALA A 406 21.21 -2.43 -26.28
CA ALA A 406 22.60 -2.09 -26.03
C ALA A 406 23.49 -3.32 -26.13
N ALA A 407 24.69 -3.13 -26.65
CA ALA A 407 25.70 -4.19 -26.71
C ALA A 407 27.08 -3.63 -26.36
N LEU A 408 27.89 -4.47 -25.73
CA LEU A 408 29.22 -4.13 -25.26
C LEU A 408 30.21 -5.22 -25.65
N TYR A 409 31.32 -4.79 -26.22
CA TYR A 409 32.49 -5.60 -26.55
C TYR A 409 33.66 -5.16 -25.67
N CYS A 410 34.28 -6.09 -24.94
CA CYS A 410 35.46 -5.83 -24.11
C CYS A 410 36.58 -6.83 -24.43
N ASN A 411 37.77 -6.34 -24.76
CA ASN A 411 38.95 -7.14 -25.07
C ASN A 411 40.24 -6.32 -24.84
N VAL A 412 41.41 -6.92 -25.06
CA VAL A 412 42.70 -6.23 -25.03
C VAL A 412 42.80 -5.08 -26.05
N THR A 413 42.00 -5.15 -27.12
CA THR A 413 41.78 -4.08 -28.09
C THR A 413 40.34 -3.59 -28.02
N SER A 414 40.08 -2.33 -28.39
CA SER A 414 38.74 -1.74 -28.27
C SER A 414 37.68 -2.42 -29.13
N GLY A 415 38.05 -2.99 -30.28
CA GLY A 415 37.12 -3.71 -31.15
C GLY A 415 36.00 -2.82 -31.71
N PHE A 416 36.33 -1.60 -32.12
CA PHE A 416 35.35 -0.67 -32.71
C PHE A 416 34.68 -1.28 -33.96
N GLU A 417 35.45 -2.00 -34.76
CA GLU A 417 35.03 -2.74 -35.94
C GLU A 417 34.02 -3.86 -35.63
N GLU A 418 34.07 -4.47 -34.45
CA GLU A 418 33.13 -5.53 -34.04
C GLU A 418 31.74 -4.95 -33.75
N ILE A 419 31.68 -3.80 -33.07
CA ILE A 419 30.43 -3.09 -32.81
C ILE A 419 29.89 -2.47 -34.09
N LEU A 420 30.75 -1.89 -34.93
CA LEU A 420 30.36 -1.40 -36.26
C LEU A 420 29.75 -2.52 -37.12
N GLY A 421 30.36 -3.71 -37.10
CA GLY A 421 29.82 -4.89 -37.77
C GLY A 421 28.45 -5.30 -37.24
N LEU A 422 28.25 -5.28 -35.91
CA LEU A 422 26.96 -5.56 -35.28
C LEU A 422 25.89 -4.54 -35.69
N VAL A 423 26.20 -3.23 -35.64
CA VAL A 423 25.28 -2.16 -36.07
C VAL A 423 24.89 -2.35 -37.53
N THR A 424 25.88 -2.58 -38.41
CA THR A 424 25.63 -2.80 -39.83
C THR A 424 24.72 -4.01 -40.05
N ARG A 425 24.94 -5.10 -39.31
CA ARG A 425 24.09 -6.29 -39.35
C ARG A 425 22.66 -6.01 -38.91
N ILE A 426 22.47 -5.28 -37.82
CA ILE A 426 21.13 -4.90 -37.33
C ILE A 426 20.39 -4.06 -38.37
N MET A 427 21.05 -3.04 -38.94
CA MET A 427 20.44 -2.19 -39.96
C MET A 427 20.07 -2.97 -41.23
N GLN A 428 20.88 -3.94 -41.64
CA GLN A 428 20.57 -4.84 -42.76
C GLN A 428 19.33 -5.72 -42.50
N VAL A 429 19.12 -6.17 -41.26
CA VAL A 429 17.96 -7.02 -40.92
C VAL A 429 16.69 -6.20 -40.80
N VAL A 430 16.79 -4.98 -40.27
CA VAL A 430 15.62 -4.09 -40.10
C VAL A 430 15.18 -3.47 -41.42
N GLN A 431 16.08 -3.38 -42.40
CA GLN A 431 15.76 -2.85 -43.71
C GLN A 431 14.69 -3.68 -44.44
N LYS A 432 13.72 -2.99 -45.05
CA LYS A 432 12.68 -3.64 -45.85
C LYS A 432 13.30 -4.26 -47.12
N PRO A 433 12.91 -5.48 -47.52
CA PRO A 433 13.56 -6.21 -48.62
C PRO A 433 13.49 -5.54 -50.01
N HIS A 434 12.69 -4.48 -50.17
CA HIS A 434 12.41 -3.83 -51.46
C HIS A 434 12.82 -2.34 -51.47
N GLU A 435 13.49 -1.86 -50.42
CA GLU A 435 14.03 -0.49 -50.37
C GLU A 435 15.54 -0.50 -50.69
N PRO A 436 16.07 0.56 -51.33
CA PRO A 436 17.50 0.66 -51.60
C PRO A 436 18.29 0.63 -50.30
N ALA A 437 19.47 -0.01 -50.31
CA ALA A 437 20.36 -0.11 -49.15
C ALA A 437 20.49 1.25 -48.47
N LEU A 438 20.33 1.28 -47.14
CA LEU A 438 20.39 2.53 -46.39
C LEU A 438 21.85 3.00 -46.44
N ASP A 439 22.15 3.95 -47.31
CA ASP A 439 23.47 4.57 -47.39
C ASP A 439 23.56 5.73 -46.39
N ASN A 440 24.74 5.89 -45.77
CA ASN A 440 25.05 7.00 -44.85
C ASN A 440 24.25 7.05 -43.52
N PHE A 441 23.91 5.90 -42.93
CA PHE A 441 23.28 5.84 -41.60
C PHE A 441 24.24 6.12 -40.43
N ILE A 442 25.52 6.37 -40.70
CA ILE A 442 26.55 6.62 -39.70
C ILE A 442 27.11 8.02 -39.91
N LYS A 443 27.09 8.86 -38.86
CA LYS A 443 27.73 10.18 -38.87
C LYS A 443 28.63 10.32 -37.63
N PRO A 444 29.80 10.98 -37.74
CA PRO A 444 30.66 11.22 -36.57
C PRO A 444 29.90 11.97 -35.46
N SER A 445 30.14 11.58 -34.21
CA SER A 445 29.54 12.21 -33.02
C SER A 445 30.59 12.80 -32.09
N ASN A 446 30.14 13.58 -31.10
CA ASN A 446 31.00 14.16 -30.05
C ASN A 446 30.31 14.10 -28.68
N GLU A 447 29.92 12.90 -28.27
CA GLU A 447 29.39 12.57 -26.95
C GLU A 447 30.53 12.37 -25.93
N PRO A 448 30.33 12.79 -24.66
CA PRO A 448 31.38 12.81 -23.65
C PRO A 448 31.74 11.42 -23.07
N GLU A 449 30.83 10.44 -23.13
CA GLU A 449 31.10 9.07 -22.65
C GLU A 449 32.04 8.26 -23.54
N PHE A 450 32.30 8.71 -24.77
CA PHE A 450 33.11 8.00 -25.76
C PHE A 450 34.44 8.71 -26.03
N PHE A 451 35.42 7.95 -26.49
CA PHE A 451 36.72 8.45 -26.88
C PHE A 451 36.62 9.37 -28.12
N PRO A 452 37.27 10.55 -28.13
CA PRO A 452 37.20 11.48 -29.25
C PRO A 452 37.61 10.84 -30.58
N ASN A 453 36.91 11.18 -31.66
CA ASN A 453 37.11 10.66 -33.02
C ASN A 453 36.89 9.13 -33.19
N ARG A 454 36.39 8.43 -32.16
CA ARG A 454 36.09 6.98 -32.20
C ARG A 454 34.65 6.71 -31.78
N GLN A 455 33.74 7.51 -32.31
CA GLN A 455 32.31 7.48 -32.00
C GLN A 455 31.47 8.00 -33.17
N CYS A 456 30.27 7.44 -33.30
CA CYS A 456 29.32 7.80 -34.33
C CYS A 456 27.88 7.76 -33.82
N HIS A 457 27.06 8.67 -34.34
CA HIS A 457 25.60 8.60 -34.25
C HIS A 457 25.04 7.68 -35.34
N ILE A 458 23.98 6.96 -34.99
CA ILE A 458 23.23 6.07 -35.87
C ILE A 458 21.94 6.78 -36.27
N PHE A 459 21.71 6.89 -37.57
CA PHE A 459 20.52 7.50 -38.16
C PHE A 459 19.66 6.46 -38.88
N TYR A 460 18.35 6.56 -38.71
CA TYR A 460 17.38 5.85 -39.54
C TYR A 460 16.55 6.90 -40.26
N TYR A 461 16.75 6.98 -41.58
CA TYR A 461 16.39 8.15 -42.39
C TYR A 461 16.93 9.45 -41.75
N ASP A 462 16.08 10.42 -41.42
CA ASP A 462 16.47 11.69 -40.83
C ASP A 462 16.49 11.71 -39.29
N ARG A 463 16.13 10.59 -38.64
CA ARG A 463 16.04 10.50 -37.18
C ARG A 463 17.28 9.84 -36.60
N GLN A 464 17.91 10.49 -35.60
CA GLN A 464 18.93 9.86 -34.77
C GLN A 464 18.26 8.79 -33.88
N ILE A 465 18.73 7.55 -34.00
CA ILE A 465 18.20 6.40 -33.28
C ILE A 465 19.16 5.84 -32.24
N GLY A 466 20.45 6.19 -32.30
CA GLY A 466 21.43 5.62 -31.38
C GLY A 466 22.81 6.23 -31.49
N VAL A 467 23.72 5.68 -30.69
CA VAL A 467 25.13 6.05 -30.68
C VAL A 467 25.97 4.81 -30.42
N PHE A 468 27.16 4.76 -31.01
CA PHE A 468 28.16 3.76 -30.68
C PHE A 468 29.56 4.34 -30.73
N GLY A 469 30.48 3.73 -29.99
CA GLY A 469 31.86 4.18 -29.94
C GLY A 469 32.73 3.40 -28.96
N VAL A 470 34.01 3.75 -28.92
CA VAL A 470 34.93 3.28 -27.88
C VAL A 470 34.66 4.07 -26.61
N VAL A 471 34.42 3.39 -25.49
CA VAL A 471 34.13 4.03 -24.19
C VAL A 471 35.35 4.82 -23.72
N HIS A 472 35.12 6.02 -23.17
CA HIS A 472 36.20 6.88 -22.69
C HIS A 472 36.96 6.23 -21.52
N PRO A 473 38.31 6.29 -21.47
CA PRO A 473 39.10 5.68 -20.40
C PRO A 473 38.70 6.11 -18.99
N GLU A 474 38.37 7.39 -18.78
CA GLU A 474 37.92 7.90 -17.48
C GLU A 474 36.60 7.27 -17.01
N VAL A 475 35.71 6.90 -17.94
CA VAL A 475 34.49 6.15 -17.60
C VAL A 475 34.86 4.73 -17.17
N LEU A 476 35.72 4.06 -17.93
CA LEU A 476 36.17 2.71 -17.59
C LEU A 476 36.88 2.66 -16.22
N GLU A 477 37.70 3.67 -15.91
CA GLU A 477 38.37 3.81 -14.62
C GLU A 477 37.38 3.95 -13.46
N LYS A 478 36.33 4.79 -13.61
CA LYS A 478 35.25 4.93 -12.62
C LYS A 478 34.50 3.63 -12.37
N PHE A 479 34.29 2.83 -13.42
CA PHE A 479 33.70 1.50 -13.29
C PHE A 479 34.71 0.43 -12.85
N GLY A 480 36.01 0.72 -12.80
CA GLY A 480 37.06 -0.22 -12.40
C GLY A 480 37.36 -1.29 -13.46
N ILE A 481 37.26 -0.92 -14.74
CA ILE A 481 37.51 -1.80 -15.89
C ILE A 481 38.85 -1.41 -16.53
N PRO A 482 39.86 -2.31 -16.57
CA PRO A 482 41.19 -1.99 -17.10
C PRO A 482 41.28 -2.10 -18.63
N ASP A 483 40.43 -2.93 -19.23
CA ASP A 483 40.46 -3.22 -20.66
C ASP A 483 39.59 -2.25 -21.45
N PRO A 484 39.97 -1.89 -22.68
CA PRO A 484 39.15 -1.06 -23.53
C PRO A 484 37.83 -1.75 -23.91
N CYS A 485 36.75 -0.96 -23.94
CA CYS A 485 35.42 -1.41 -24.33
C CYS A 485 34.89 -0.60 -25.51
N SER A 486 34.16 -1.24 -26.41
CA SER A 486 33.27 -0.56 -27.36
C SER A 486 31.82 -0.85 -27.02
N PHE A 487 30.97 0.15 -27.17
CA PHE A 487 29.57 0.11 -26.77
C PHE A 487 28.67 0.67 -27.87
N VAL A 488 27.47 0.14 -27.97
CA VAL A 488 26.38 0.66 -28.80
C VAL A 488 25.08 0.68 -28.01
N GLU A 489 24.28 1.72 -28.22
CA GLU A 489 22.88 1.78 -27.79
C GLU A 489 21.99 2.30 -28.92
N ILE A 490 20.88 1.60 -29.18
CA ILE A 490 19.92 1.88 -30.27
C ILE A 490 18.50 1.90 -29.70
N ASP A 491 17.71 2.89 -30.12
CA ASP A 491 16.26 2.95 -29.97
C ASP A 491 15.58 1.87 -30.83
N ILE A 492 15.08 0.81 -30.21
CA ILE A 492 14.36 -0.23 -30.95
C ILE A 492 12.96 0.27 -31.34
N GLN A 493 12.34 1.13 -30.53
CA GLN A 493 11.00 1.65 -30.83
C GLN A 493 11.01 2.56 -32.05
N ALA A 494 12.11 3.29 -32.30
CA ALA A 494 12.25 4.12 -33.49
C ALA A 494 12.50 3.33 -34.79
N LEU A 495 12.82 2.04 -34.69
CA LEU A 495 13.05 1.13 -35.80
C LEU A 495 11.79 0.35 -36.23
N LEU A 496 10.75 0.37 -35.39
CA LEU A 496 9.43 -0.18 -35.67
C LEU A 496 8.58 0.88 -36.40
#